data_AF-A0A355FRE9-F1
#
_entry.id   AF-A0A355FRE9-F1
#
_cell.length_a   1.000
_cell.length_b   1.000
_cell.length_c   1.000
_cell.angle_alpha   90.00
_cell.angle_beta   90.00
_cell.angle_gamma   90.00
#
_symmetry.space_group_name_H-M   'P 1'
#
loop_
_entity.id
_entity.type
_entity.pdbx_description
1 polymer ?
#
loop_
_entity_poly.entity_id
_entity_poly.type
_entity_poly.pdbx_seq_one_letter_code
_entity_poly.pdbx_strand_id
1 'polypeptide(L)' 'AVLSTADPAKFGDVVTSAIGKEPTIPERLQGCLLKKKVSIEMSAEYAEFRHYLLDGSS' A
#
# COMPACT_ATOMS: atom_id res chain seq x y z
N ALA A 1 19.45 0.70 20.16
CA ALA A 1 18.43 1.39 19.35
C ALA A 1 17.36 0.38 18.95
N VAL A 2 16.09 0.77 18.91
CA VAL A 2 14.98 -0.09 18.47
C VAL A 2 14.87 -0.03 16.95
N LEU A 3 14.63 -1.17 16.29
CA LEU A 3 14.39 -1.22 14.84
C LEU A 3 12.97 -0.74 14.52
N SER A 4 12.84 0.21 13.60
CA SER A 4 11.55 0.62 13.04
C SER A 4 11.31 -0.07 11.70
N THR A 5 10.27 -0.88 11.60
CA THR A 5 9.94 -1.68 10.40
C THR A 5 9.13 -0.93 9.35
N ALA A 6 8.59 0.23 9.72
CA ALA A 6 7.76 1.06 8.86
C ALA A 6 7.88 2.55 9.23
N ASP A 7 7.67 3.41 8.23
CA ASP A 7 7.52 4.84 8.45
C ASP A 7 6.10 5.15 8.98
N PRO A 8 5.93 6.06 9.97
CA PRO A 8 4.62 6.47 10.49
C PRO A 8 3.60 6.89 9.43
N ALA A 9 4.06 7.49 8.32
CA ALA A 9 3.21 7.91 7.22
C ALA A 9 2.48 6.75 6.52
N LYS A 10 2.96 5.50 6.69
CA LYS A 10 2.25 4.30 6.19
C LYS A 10 0.96 3.99 6.97
N PHE A 11 0.84 4.49 8.19
CA PHE A 11 -0.26 4.22 9.11
C PHE A 11 -0.83 5.51 9.71
N GLY A 12 -1.05 6.51 8.85
CA GLY A 12 -1.50 7.85 9.23
C GLY A 12 -2.65 7.86 10.22
N ASP A 13 -3.72 7.11 9.95
CA ASP A 13 -4.93 7.08 10.78
C ASP A 13 -4.65 6.60 12.22
N VAL A 14 -3.81 5.57 12.37
CA VAL A 14 -3.43 5.02 13.69
C VAL A 14 -2.53 6.01 14.43
N VAL A 15 -1.58 6.64 13.73
CA VAL A 15 -0.69 7.63 14.33
C VAL A 15 -1.49 8.86 14.78
N THR A 16 -2.35 9.41 13.93
CA THR A 16 -3.18 10.57 14.25
C THR A 16 -4.12 10.31 15.43
N SER A 17 -4.77 9.14 15.48
CA SER A 17 -5.63 8.77 16.60
C SER A 17 -4.87 8.58 17.91
N ALA A 18 -3.64 8.06 17.87
CA ALA A 18 -2.83 7.82 19.05
C ALA A 18 -2.20 9.08 19.65
N ILE A 19 -1.72 10.01 18.80
CA ILE A 19 -0.94 11.18 19.23
C ILE A 19 -1.53 12.54 18.85
N GLY A 20 -2.68 12.57 18.19
CA GLY A 20 -3.38 13.80 17.79
C GLY A 20 -2.67 14.62 16.70
N LYS A 21 -1.69 14.02 16.00
CA LYS A 21 -0.89 14.67 14.97
C LYS A 21 -0.78 13.79 13.74
N GLU A 22 -1.01 14.36 12.57
CA GLU A 22 -0.77 13.68 11.31
C GLU A 22 0.74 13.54 11.05
N PRO A 23 1.22 12.35 10.66
CA PRO A 23 2.61 12.15 10.30
C PRO A 23 2.92 12.87 8.98
N THR A 24 4.09 13.51 8.91
CA THR A 24 4.56 14.17 7.69
C THR A 24 4.79 13.13 6.60
N ILE A 25 4.10 13.26 5.46
CA ILE A 25 4.32 12.39 4.31
C ILE A 25 5.59 12.82 3.57
N PRO A 26 6.56 11.91 3.36
CA PRO A 26 7.76 12.20 2.59
C PRO A 26 7.43 12.69 1.17
N GLU A 27 8.14 13.70 0.68
CA GLU A 27 7.91 14.34 -0.62
C GLU A 27 7.86 13.35 -1.79
N ARG A 28 8.74 12.33 -1.78
CA ARG A 28 8.77 11.25 -2.78
C ARG A 28 7.47 10.43 -2.84
N LEU A 29 6.72 10.34 -1.74
CA LEU A 29 5.47 9.57 -1.66
C LEU A 29 4.24 10.41 -1.98
N GLN A 30 4.30 11.73 -1.82
CA GLN A 30 3.19 12.63 -2.13
C GLN A 30 2.73 12.48 -3.59
N GLY A 31 3.69 12.39 -4.52
CA GLY A 31 3.39 12.15 -5.94
C GLY A 31 2.74 10.79 -6.24
N CYS A 32 2.94 9.77 -5.38
CA CYS A 32 2.29 8.47 -5.53
C CYS A 32 0.82 8.50 -5.08
N LEU A 33 0.48 9.34 -4.09
CA LEU A 33 -0.90 9.46 -3.58
C LEU A 33 -1.86 10.04 -4.63
N LEU A 34 -1.34 10.83 -5.57
CA LEU A 34 -2.12 11.43 -6.65
C LEU A 34 -2.31 10.51 -7.86
N LYS A 35 -1.61 9.37 -7.91
CA LYS A 35 -1.71 8.44 -9.05
C LYS A 35 -3.04 7.69 -9.01
N LYS A 36 -3.60 7.44 -10.20
CA LYS A 36 -4.75 6.55 -10.34
C LYS A 36 -4.39 5.16 -9.82
N LYS A 37 -5.21 4.63 -8.91
CA LYS A 37 -5.09 3.25 -8.44
C LYS A 37 -5.49 2.31 -9.58
N VAL A 38 -4.64 1.32 -9.84
CA VAL A 38 -4.90 0.23 -10.79
C VAL A 38 -4.67 -1.07 -10.04
N SER A 39 -5.75 -1.81 -9.82
CA SER A 39 -5.75 -3.11 -9.15
C SER A 39 -6.82 -3.98 -9.80
N ILE A 40 -6.56 -5.28 -9.86
CA ILE A 40 -7.52 -6.28 -10.34
C ILE A 40 -7.97 -7.07 -9.11
N GLU A 41 -9.28 -7.13 -8.91
CA GLU A 41 -9.89 -7.95 -7.87
C GLU A 41 -9.84 -9.42 -8.30
N MET A 42 -9.50 -10.31 -7.38
CA MET A 42 -9.40 -11.76 -7.60
C MET A 42 -9.80 -12.49 -6.31
N SER A 43 -10.30 -13.71 -6.44
CA SER A 43 -10.58 -14.57 -5.30
C SER A 43 -9.28 -15.08 -4.63
N ALA A 44 -9.42 -15.73 -3.48
CA ALA A 44 -8.30 -16.36 -2.79
C ALA A 44 -7.85 -17.69 -3.44
N GLU A 45 -8.43 -18.06 -4.60
CA GLU A 45 -8.13 -19.31 -5.29
C GLU A 45 -6.82 -19.24 -6.07
N TYR A 46 -5.93 -20.20 -5.81
CA TYR A 46 -4.63 -20.29 -6.51
C TYR A 46 -4.78 -20.36 -8.02
N ALA A 47 -5.81 -21.06 -8.52
CA ALA A 47 -6.05 -21.23 -9.94
C ALA A 47 -6.27 -19.89 -10.66
N GLU A 48 -7.00 -18.97 -10.04
CA GLU A 48 -7.30 -17.65 -10.62
C GLU A 48 -6.03 -16.79 -10.69
N PHE A 49 -5.23 -16.77 -9.61
CA PHE A 49 -3.95 -16.07 -9.59
C PHE A 49 -2.96 -16.63 -10.62
N ARG A 50 -2.87 -17.97 -10.75
CA ARG A 50 -2.02 -18.64 -11.73
C ARG A 50 -2.42 -18.28 -13.15
N HIS A 51 -3.72 -18.33 -13.46
CA HIS A 51 -4.24 -18.00 -14.78
C HIS A 51 -3.92 -16.55 -15.16
N TYR A 52 -4.16 -15.61 -14.24
CA TYR A 52 -3.83 -14.19 -14.45
C TYR A 52 -2.35 -13.97 -14.80
N LEU A 53 -1.43 -14.63 -14.09
CA LEU A 53 0.01 -14.44 -14.29
C LEU A 53 0.56 -15.10 -15.56
N LEU A 54 0.07 -16.28 -15.92
CA LEU A 54 0.70 -17.13 -16.94
C LEU A 54 -0.02 -17.12 -18.28
N ASP A 55 -1.34 -16.91 -18.29
CA ASP A 55 -2.16 -17.08 -19.49
C ASP A 55 -2.57 -15.73 -20.11
N GLY A 56 -2.34 -14.61 -19.41
CA GLY A 56 -2.64 -13.24 -19.87
C GLY A 56 -1.69 -12.65 -20.92
N SER A 57 -0.91 -13.48 -21.64
CA SER A 57 0.15 -13.05 -22.58
C SER A 57 0.00 -13.61 -24.01
N SER A 58 -1.22 -13.84 -24.51
CA SER A 58 -1.48 -14.25 -25.90
C SER A 58 -2.36 -13.25 -26.65
#